data_AF-A0A3D1RMF5-F1
#
_entry.id   AF-A0A3D1RMF5-F1
#
_cell.length_a   1.000
_cell.length_b   1.000
_cell.length_c   1.000
_cell.angle_alpha   90.00
_cell.angle_beta   90.00
_cell.angle_gamma   90.00
#
_symmetry.space_group_name_H-M   'P 1'
#
loop_
_entity.id
_entity.type
_entity.pdbx_description
1 polymer ?
#
loop_
_entity_poly.entity_id
_entity_poly.type
_entity_poly.pdbx_seq_one_letter_code
_entity_poly.pdbx_strand_id
1 'polypeptide(L)'
;MVENIAKSYSEVDVILSKLDRRYYNKISKGFLNYININEDKEYKTYFVNNENSINISKYTQTLLALVYRTYFCDEEQRAEYDNILNNNQIRFDEEQREKYDVEHIFQQRRTSSNISEEPVQENLQMIVVKKENIFIRFFKFLFKRKN
;
A
#
# COMPACT_ATOMS: atom_id res chain seq x y z
N MET A 1 -1.41 16.07 6.75
CA MET A 1 -1.36 16.21 5.28
C MET A 1 -2.28 15.16 4.71
N VAL A 2 -3.33 15.55 3.98
CA VAL A 2 -4.12 14.60 3.20
C VAL A 2 -3.19 14.04 2.14
N GLU A 3 -2.87 12.74 2.22
CA GLU A 3 -2.11 12.07 1.16
C GLU A 3 -2.91 12.25 -0.15
N ASN A 4 -2.30 12.95 -1.11
CA ASN A 4 -2.96 13.23 -2.37
C ASN A 4 -2.89 11.97 -3.24
N ILE A 5 -4.02 11.29 -3.36
CA ILE A 5 -4.17 10.07 -4.17
C ILE A 5 -3.70 10.30 -5.62
N ALA A 6 -3.93 11.49 -6.20
CA ALA A 6 -3.47 11.81 -7.55
C ALA A 6 -1.94 11.79 -7.68
N LYS A 7 -1.22 12.26 -6.66
CA LYS A 7 0.25 12.18 -6.62
C LYS A 7 0.76 10.75 -6.56
N SER A 8 0.03 9.87 -5.87
CA SER A 8 0.39 8.44 -5.81
C SER A 8 0.28 7.77 -7.17
N TYR A 9 -0.71 8.15 -7.99
CA TYR A 9 -0.80 7.67 -9.37
C TYR A 9 0.38 8.17 -10.22
N SER A 10 0.81 9.43 -10.07
CA SER A 10 2.01 9.94 -10.75
C SER A 10 3.27 9.16 -10.35
N GLU A 11 3.43 8.84 -9.06
CA GLU A 11 4.54 8.01 -8.58
C GLU A 11 4.51 6.61 -9.18
N VAL A 12 3.33 5.97 -9.24
CA VAL A 12 3.14 4.65 -9.84
C VAL A 12 3.50 4.69 -11.33
N ASP A 13 3.02 5.68 -12.10
CA ASP A 13 3.33 5.78 -13.54
C ASP A 13 4.84 5.85 -13.79
N VAL A 14 5.56 6.69 -13.04
CA VAL A 14 7.01 6.82 -13.17
C VAL A 14 7.75 5.56 -12.72
N ILE A 15 7.26 4.83 -11.72
CA ILE A 15 7.85 3.55 -11.30
C ILE A 15 7.63 2.47 -12.36
N LEU A 16 6.41 2.34 -12.88
CA LEU A 16 6.06 1.35 -13.88
C LEU A 16 6.80 1.59 -15.19
N SER A 17 6.93 2.84 -15.64
CA SER A 17 7.68 3.19 -16.87
C SER A 17 9.17 2.86 -16.81
N LYS A 18 9.74 2.70 -15.60
CA LYS A 18 11.14 2.26 -15.40
C LYS A 18 11.33 0.75 -15.43
N LEU A 19 10.25 -0.03 -15.41
CA LEU A 19 10.33 -1.49 -15.46
C LEU A 19 10.85 -1.97 -16.83
N ASP A 20 11.52 -3.12 -16.83
CA ASP A 20 11.83 -3.81 -18.07
C ASP A 20 10.54 -4.09 -18.87
N ARG A 21 10.62 -4.01 -20.21
CA ARG A 21 9.48 -4.26 -21.10
C ARG A 21 8.77 -5.58 -20.83
N ARG A 22 9.51 -6.63 -20.43
CA ARG A 22 8.95 -7.94 -20.09
C ARG A 22 7.96 -7.92 -18.92
N TYR A 23 8.10 -6.97 -17.99
CA TYR A 23 7.19 -6.78 -16.86
C TYR A 23 6.15 -5.73 -17.20
N TYR A 24 6.56 -4.60 -17.79
CA TYR A 24 5.63 -3.54 -18.19
C TYR A 24 4.50 -4.07 -19.10
N ASN A 25 4.85 -4.92 -20.08
CA ASN A 25 3.88 -5.47 -21.03
C ASN A 25 2.90 -6.48 -20.42
N LYS A 26 3.13 -6.97 -19.18
CA LYS A 26 2.17 -7.83 -18.48
C LYS A 26 1.01 -7.03 -17.87
N ILE A 27 1.21 -5.74 -17.64
CA ILE A 27 0.21 -4.88 -17.01
C ILE A 27 -0.90 -4.58 -18.03
N SER A 28 -2.16 -4.67 -17.62
CA SER A 28 -3.27 -4.39 -18.52
C SER A 28 -3.26 -2.93 -18.96
N LYS A 29 -3.57 -2.69 -20.24
CA LYS A 29 -3.69 -1.32 -20.79
C LYS A 29 -4.76 -0.51 -20.06
N GLY A 30 -5.84 -1.15 -19.61
CA GLY A 30 -6.89 -0.52 -18.83
C GLY A 30 -6.39 0.02 -17.50
N PHE A 31 -5.56 -0.74 -16.78
CA PHE A 31 -4.94 -0.28 -15.54
C PHE A 31 -3.97 0.89 -15.79
N LEU A 32 -3.09 0.78 -16.79
CA LEU A 32 -2.17 1.87 -17.14
C LEU A 32 -2.92 3.15 -17.50
N ASN A 33 -4.00 3.04 -18.27
CA ASN A 33 -4.86 4.17 -18.62
C ASN A 33 -5.56 4.77 -17.39
N TYR A 34 -6.03 3.93 -16.46
CA TYR A 34 -6.63 4.39 -15.21
C TYR A 34 -5.64 5.22 -14.38
N ILE A 35 -4.40 4.74 -14.22
CA ILE A 35 -3.34 5.51 -13.55
C ILE A 35 -3.12 6.84 -14.26
N ASN A 36 -2.93 6.80 -15.58
CA ASN A 36 -2.63 8.00 -16.37
C ASN A 36 -3.76 9.05 -16.32
N ILE A 37 -5.03 8.65 -16.29
CA ILE A 37 -6.16 9.59 -16.22
C ILE A 37 -6.23 10.27 -14.85
N ASN A 38 -5.90 9.56 -13.78
CA ASN A 38 -6.08 10.06 -12.42
C ASN A 38 -4.81 10.71 -11.82
N GLU A 39 -3.66 10.64 -12.50
CA GLU A 39 -2.42 11.21 -12.00
C GLU A 39 -2.44 12.74 -11.91
N ASP A 40 -1.71 13.26 -10.94
CA ASP A 40 -1.40 14.69 -10.85
C ASP A 40 -0.34 15.02 -11.91
N LYS A 41 -0.77 15.67 -12.99
CA LYS A 41 0.07 16.03 -14.16
C LYS A 41 1.09 17.12 -13.84
N GLU A 42 0.85 17.93 -12.81
CA GLU A 42 1.75 19.01 -12.40
C GLU A 42 2.79 18.52 -11.39
N TYR A 43 2.52 17.41 -10.71
CA TYR A 43 3.43 16.81 -9.76
C TYR A 43 4.56 16.05 -10.46
N LYS A 44 5.76 16.66 -10.46
CA LYS A 44 6.98 16.03 -10.96
C LYS A 44 7.58 15.12 -9.88
N THR A 45 7.48 13.80 -10.09
CA THR A 45 8.10 12.81 -9.19
C THR A 45 9.56 12.57 -9.58
N TYR A 46 10.48 12.87 -8.68
CA TYR A 46 11.90 12.56 -8.82
C TYR A 46 12.31 11.55 -7.75
N PHE A 47 12.59 10.32 -8.18
CA PHE A 47 13.17 9.32 -7.30
C PHE A 47 14.68 9.55 -7.26
N VAL A 48 15.17 10.16 -6.17
CA VAL A 48 16.58 10.17 -5.86
C VAL A 48 16.96 8.73 -5.54
N ASN A 49 17.78 8.11 -6.40
CA ASN A 49 18.42 6.82 -6.13
C ASN A 49 19.44 7.03 -4.99
N ASN A 50 18.96 7.26 -3.77
CA ASN A 50 19.78 7.06 -2.59
C ASN A 50 19.62 5.59 -2.22
N GLU A 51 20.73 4.89 -2.04
CA GLU A 51 20.84 3.42 -2.19
C GLU A 51 19.95 2.58 -1.25
N ASN A 52 19.21 3.19 -0.32
CA ASN A 52 18.51 2.47 0.74
C ASN A 52 16.99 2.76 0.90
N SER A 53 16.41 3.72 0.17
CA SER A 53 14.93 3.89 0.20
C SER A 53 14.43 4.85 -0.87
N ILE A 54 13.53 4.38 -1.72
CA ILE A 54 12.66 5.25 -2.51
C ILE A 54 11.58 5.74 -1.54
N ASN A 55 11.56 7.04 -1.23
CA ASN A 55 10.49 7.62 -0.43
C ASN A 55 9.25 7.79 -1.31
N ILE A 56 8.27 6.89 -1.15
CA ILE A 56 6.99 6.88 -1.87
C ILE A 56 5.83 6.85 -0.89
N SER A 57 4.70 7.45 -1.29
CA SER A 57 3.50 7.50 -0.45
C SER A 57 2.99 6.10 -0.10
N LYS A 58 2.24 5.97 1.00
CA LYS A 58 1.66 4.68 1.37
C LYS A 58 0.62 4.19 0.34
N TYR A 59 -0.09 5.12 -0.31
CA TYR A 59 -0.95 4.81 -1.45
C TYR A 59 -0.17 4.23 -2.64
N THR A 60 0.99 4.80 -2.96
CA THR A 60 1.88 4.28 -4.00
C THR A 60 2.33 2.86 -3.68
N GLN A 61 2.75 2.61 -2.44
CA GLN A 61 3.13 1.26 -1.99
C GLN A 61 1.96 0.27 -2.15
N THR A 62 0.75 0.70 -1.81
CA THR A 62 -0.47 -0.12 -1.93
C THR A 62 -0.82 -0.43 -3.38
N LEU A 63 -0.72 0.55 -4.28
CA LEU A 63 -0.96 0.35 -5.70
C LEU A 63 0.09 -0.57 -6.34
N LEU A 64 1.37 -0.42 -5.97
CA LEU A 64 2.43 -1.32 -6.46
C LEU A 64 2.25 -2.75 -5.94
N ALA A 65 1.81 -2.90 -4.70
CA ALA A 65 1.44 -4.20 -4.13
C ALA A 65 0.31 -4.87 -4.92
N LEU A 66 -0.73 -4.10 -5.28
CA LEU A 66 -1.80 -4.57 -6.14
C LEU A 66 -1.29 -4.99 -7.53
N VAL A 67 -0.42 -4.19 -8.15
CA VAL A 67 0.20 -4.52 -9.45
C VAL A 67 0.99 -5.82 -9.35
N TYR A 68 1.80 -5.97 -8.30
CA TYR A 68 2.60 -7.17 -8.07
C TYR A 68 1.73 -8.42 -7.96
N ARG A 69 0.74 -8.39 -7.08
CA ARG A 69 -0.23 -9.49 -6.87
C ARG A 69 -0.96 -9.87 -8.17
N THR A 70 -1.38 -8.85 -8.93
CA THR A 70 -2.23 -9.03 -10.11
C THR A 70 -1.45 -9.53 -11.32
N TYR A 71 -0.29 -8.94 -11.60
CA TYR A 71 0.39 -9.12 -12.88
C TYR A 71 1.72 -9.88 -12.79
N PHE A 72 2.35 -9.95 -11.62
CA PHE A 72 3.73 -10.45 -11.48
C PHE A 72 3.84 -11.76 -10.71
N CYS A 73 2.91 -12.03 -9.78
CA CYS A 73 2.87 -13.31 -9.07
C CYS A 73 2.49 -14.47 -10.00
N ASP A 74 3.19 -15.59 -9.82
CA ASP A 74 2.68 -16.92 -10.18
C ASP A 74 1.62 -17.39 -9.14
N GLU A 75 1.06 -18.58 -9.35
CA GLU A 75 -0.02 -19.10 -8.49
C GLU A 75 0.42 -19.28 -7.04
N GLU A 76 1.61 -19.81 -6.81
CA GLU A 76 2.15 -20.04 -5.47
C GLU A 76 2.44 -18.71 -4.75
N GLN A 77 3.12 -17.78 -5.42
CA GLN A 77 3.39 -16.44 -4.89
C GLN A 77 2.10 -15.68 -4.59
N ARG A 78 1.07 -15.83 -5.44
CA ARG A 78 -0.21 -15.18 -5.23
C ARG A 78 -0.91 -15.75 -4.00
N ALA A 79 -0.91 -17.07 -3.82
CA ALA A 79 -1.50 -17.71 -2.65
C ALA A 79 -0.79 -17.27 -1.35
N GLU A 80 0.54 -17.20 -1.34
CA GLU A 80 1.29 -16.68 -0.19
C GLU A 80 0.94 -15.21 0.09
N TYR A 81 0.88 -14.39 -0.96
CA TYR A 81 0.54 -12.97 -0.83
C TYR A 81 -0.88 -12.77 -0.30
N ASP A 82 -1.84 -13.56 -0.77
CA ASP A 82 -3.24 -13.53 -0.31
C ASP A 82 -3.36 -13.92 1.16
N ASN A 83 -2.58 -14.90 1.60
CA ASN A 83 -2.52 -15.28 3.01
C ASN A 83 -2.02 -14.09 3.88
N ILE A 84 -0.99 -13.38 3.43
CA ILE A 84 -0.50 -12.17 4.13
C ILE A 84 -1.58 -11.09 4.20
N LEU A 85 -2.30 -10.83 3.11
CA LEU A 85 -3.38 -9.85 3.08
C LEU A 85 -4.53 -10.25 4.02
N ASN A 86 -4.95 -11.51 3.98
CA ASN A 86 -6.02 -12.02 4.83
C ASN A 86 -5.66 -11.95 6.31
N ASN A 87 -4.43 -12.33 6.69
CA ASN A 87 -3.98 -12.23 8.09
C ASN A 87 -3.90 -10.78 8.56
N ASN A 88 -3.49 -9.86 7.69
CA ASN A 88 -3.49 -8.43 8.02
C ASN A 88 -4.91 -7.92 8.25
N GLN A 89 -5.88 -8.32 7.42
CA GLN A 89 -7.28 -7.97 7.58
C GLN A 89 -7.87 -8.54 8.87
N ILE A 90 -7.63 -9.83 9.16
CA ILE A 90 -8.09 -10.47 10.41
C ILE A 90 -7.58 -9.71 11.63
N ARG A 91 -6.27 -9.39 11.66
CA ARG A 91 -5.67 -8.66 12.78
C ARG A 91 -6.28 -7.26 12.93
N PHE A 92 -6.53 -6.55 11.83
CA PHE A 92 -7.22 -5.26 11.91
C PHE A 92 -8.64 -5.41 12.43
N ASP A 93 -9.39 -6.40 11.94
CA ASP A 93 -10.76 -6.63 12.36
C ASP A 93 -10.83 -6.99 13.85
N GLU A 94 -9.86 -7.74 14.36
CA GLU A 94 -9.66 -8.00 15.79
C GLU A 94 -9.37 -6.71 16.57
N GLU A 95 -8.42 -5.88 16.10
CA GLU A 95 -8.11 -4.58 16.70
C GLU A 95 -9.35 -3.65 16.73
N GLN A 96 -10.17 -3.63 15.68
CA GLN A 96 -11.41 -2.85 15.65
C GLN A 96 -12.47 -3.44 16.58
N ARG A 97 -12.61 -4.77 16.63
CA ARG A 97 -13.54 -5.44 17.55
C ARG A 97 -13.19 -5.11 19.00
N GLU A 98 -11.91 -5.14 19.37
CA GLU A 98 -11.47 -4.75 20.72
C GLU A 98 -11.71 -3.27 21.01
N LYS A 99 -11.36 -2.38 20.06
CA LYS A 99 -11.52 -0.93 20.21
C LYS A 99 -12.98 -0.51 20.34
N TYR A 100 -13.87 -1.16 19.60
CA TYR A 100 -15.30 -0.85 19.55
C TYR A 100 -16.17 -1.86 20.30
N ASP A 101 -15.56 -2.70 21.15
CA ASP A 101 -16.32 -3.58 22.03
C ASP A 101 -17.14 -2.75 23.02
N VAL A 102 -18.46 -2.87 22.86
CA VAL A 102 -19.46 -2.13 23.62
C VAL A 102 -19.31 -2.39 25.13
N GLU A 103 -19.01 -3.63 25.52
CA GLU A 103 -18.84 -4.00 26.94
C GLU A 103 -17.58 -3.35 27.52
N HIS A 104 -16.45 -3.40 26.81
CA HIS A 104 -15.24 -2.68 27.22
C HIS A 104 -15.45 -1.17 27.31
N ILE A 105 -16.14 -0.57 26.34
CA ILE A 105 -16.45 0.87 26.36
C ILE A 105 -17.30 1.21 27.58
N PHE A 106 -18.35 0.43 27.87
CA PHE A 106 -19.20 0.67 29.03
C PHE A 106 -18.45 0.47 30.36
N GLN A 107 -17.60 -0.53 30.48
CA GLN A 107 -16.78 -0.74 31.69
C GLN A 107 -15.74 0.38 31.90
N GLN A 108 -15.11 0.85 30.83
CA GLN A 108 -14.14 1.94 30.88
C GLN A 108 -14.82 3.27 31.27
N ARG A 109 -16.04 3.53 30.78
CA ARG A 109 -16.88 4.69 31.19
C ARG A 109 -17.32 4.64 32.64
N ARG A 110 -17.50 3.45 33.23
CA ARG A 110 -17.83 3.31 34.66
C ARG A 110 -16.64 3.58 35.58
N THR A 111 -15.42 3.46 35.07
CA THR A 111 -14.17 3.59 35.84
C THR A 111 -13.42 4.90 35.60
N SER A 112 -13.72 5.65 34.53
CA SER A 112 -13.07 6.92 34.20
C SER A 112 -14.06 8.10 34.20
N SER A 113 -13.77 9.13 35.00
CA SER A 113 -14.65 10.30 35.23
C SER A 113 -14.45 11.46 34.23
N ASN A 114 -13.58 11.31 33.22
CA ASN A 114 -13.32 12.34 32.21
C ASN A 114 -13.23 11.69 30.83
N ILE A 115 -14.23 11.91 29.98
CA ILE A 115 -14.22 11.42 28.59
C ILE A 115 -13.96 12.64 27.70
N SER A 116 -12.76 12.73 27.13
CA SER A 116 -12.50 13.62 25.99
C SER A 116 -13.04 12.96 24.73
N GLU A 117 -13.85 13.70 23.97
CA GLU A 117 -14.30 13.31 22.63
C GLU A 117 -13.10 13.34 21.67
N GLU A 118 -12.44 12.20 21.45
CA GLU A 118 -11.46 12.09 20.38
C GLU A 118 -12.17 11.94 19.02
N PRO A 119 -11.76 12.70 17.99
CA PRO A 119 -12.37 12.62 16.67
C PRO A 119 -12.13 11.23 16.04
N VAL A 120 -13.19 10.63 15.51
CA VAL A 120 -13.12 9.37 14.75
C VAL A 120 -12.41 9.63 13.43
N GLN A 121 -11.11 9.38 13.38
CA GLN A 121 -10.37 9.28 12.12
C GLN A 121 -10.62 7.90 11.50
N GLU A 122 -11.28 7.88 10.35
CA GLU A 122 -11.41 6.71 9.49
C GLU A 122 -10.01 6.34 8.96
N ASN A 123 -9.35 5.38 9.59
CA ASN A 123 -8.07 4.86 9.11
C ASN A 123 -8.35 3.81 8.03
N LEU A 124 -8.18 4.19 6.76
CA LEU A 124 -8.14 3.23 5.66
C LEU A 124 -7.00 2.24 5.89
N GLN A 125 -7.32 0.95 5.85
CA GLN A 125 -6.31 -0.10 5.92
C GLN A 125 -5.44 -0.08 4.68
N MET A 126 -4.16 0.20 4.87
CA MET A 126 -3.13 0.03 3.85
C MET A 126 -2.37 -1.26 4.09
N ILE A 127 -1.81 -1.83 3.03
CA ILE A 127 -1.01 -3.05 3.13
C ILE A 127 0.22 -2.77 4.00
N VAL A 128 0.23 -3.32 5.22
CA VAL A 128 1.35 -3.15 6.15
C VAL A 128 2.44 -4.18 5.84
N VAL A 129 3.54 -3.71 5.25
CA VAL A 129 4.72 -4.53 5.00
C VAL A 129 5.78 -4.25 6.07
N LYS A 130 5.72 -4.96 7.19
CA LYS A 130 6.65 -4.76 8.33
C LYS A 130 7.99 -5.51 8.20
N LYS A 131 8.08 -6.54 7.35
CA LYS A 131 9.25 -7.41 7.18
C LYS A 131 9.54 -7.64 5.69
N GLU A 132 10.78 -7.97 5.33
CA GLU A 132 11.11 -8.38 3.95
C GLU A 132 10.17 -9.50 3.49
N ASN A 133 9.31 -9.17 2.54
CA ASN A 133 8.34 -10.06 1.92
C ASN A 133 8.67 -10.22 0.42
N ILE A 134 7.97 -11.13 -0.26
CA ILE A 134 8.23 -11.44 -1.67
C ILE A 134 8.10 -10.18 -2.55
N PHE A 135 7.14 -9.30 -2.24
CA PHE A 135 6.99 -7.99 -2.89
C PHE A 135 8.27 -7.14 -2.81
N ILE A 136 8.81 -6.92 -1.59
CA ILE A 136 10.05 -6.14 -1.42
C ILE A 136 11.21 -6.82 -2.17
N ARG A 137 11.33 -8.14 -2.08
CA ARG A 137 12.39 -8.90 -2.78
C ARG A 137 12.30 -8.73 -4.30
N PHE A 138 11.09 -8.76 -4.85
CA PHE A 138 10.83 -8.59 -6.27
C PHE A 138 11.24 -7.19 -6.77
N PHE A 139 10.80 -6.13 -6.09
CA PHE A 139 11.16 -4.76 -6.48
C PHE A 139 12.64 -4.45 -6.28
N LYS A 140 13.29 -4.99 -5.22
CA LYS A 140 14.75 -4.93 -5.07
C LYS A 140 15.46 -5.57 -6.26
N PHE A 141 15.01 -6.73 -6.74
CA PHE A 141 15.60 -7.39 -7.91
C PHE A 141 15.47 -6.55 -9.20
N LEU A 142 14.29 -5.95 -9.42
CA LEU A 142 14.05 -5.10 -10.59
C LEU A 142 14.92 -3.85 -10.62
N PHE A 143 15.08 -3.18 -9.47
CA PHE A 143 15.82 -1.91 -9.41
C PHE A 143 17.33 -2.07 -9.20
N LYS A 144 17.80 -3.26 -8.81
CA LYS A 144 19.24 -3.55 -8.65
C LYS A 144 20.00 -3.68 -9.99
N ARG A 145 19.30 -3.90 -11.12
CA ARG A 145 19.94 -4.31 -12.39
C ARG A 145 20.36 -3.15 -13.31
N LYS A 146 20.44 -1.91 -12.81
CA LYS A 146 21.03 -0.77 -13.52
C LYS A 146 22.25 -0.26 -12.77
N ASN A 147 23.37 -0.93 -12.97
CA ASN A 147 24.72 -0.38 -12.97
C ASN A 147 25.45 -1.06 -14.13
#